data_AF-A0A949CGH6-F1
#
_entry.id   AF-A0A949CGH6-F1
#
_cell.length_a   1.000
_cell.length_b   1.000
_cell.length_c   1.000
_cell.angle_alpha   90.00
_cell.angle_beta   90.00
_cell.angle_gamma   90.00
#
_symmetry.space_group_name_H-M   'P 1'
#
loop_
_entity.id
_entity.type
_entity.pdbx_description
1 polymer ?
#
loop_
_entity_poly.entity_id
_entity_poly.type
_entity_poly.pdbx_seq_one_letter_code
_entity_poly.pdbx_strand_id
1 'polypeptide(L)' 'MRNLLAPKALALVFSSALSFLSFATEPARIELWPQGAPGSQDRINEPERTDRTNGACNVTNVHTPSLTAYLPKSQKAG' A
#
# COMPACT_ATOMS: atom_id res chain seq x y z
N MET A 1 18.61 -31.68 -32.68
CA MET A 1 19.25 -30.41 -32.27
C MET A 1 18.95 -30.19 -30.80
N ARG A 2 19.95 -30.24 -29.91
CA ARG A 2 19.78 -30.05 -28.46
C ARG A 2 20.63 -28.85 -28.06
N ASN A 3 20.00 -27.69 -27.88
CA ASN A 3 20.68 -26.50 -27.39
C ASN A 3 21.03 -26.71 -25.91
N LEU A 4 22.28 -27.07 -25.61
CA LEU A 4 22.81 -27.00 -24.25
C LEU A 4 23.09 -25.52 -23.94
N LEU A 5 22.17 -24.87 -23.22
CA LEU A 5 22.46 -23.59 -22.59
C LEU A 5 23.60 -23.81 -21.57
N ALA A 6 24.75 -23.17 -21.77
CA ALA A 6 25.91 -23.28 -20.89
C ALA A 6 25.58 -22.75 -19.47
N PRO A 7 26.17 -23.31 -18.39
CA PRO A 7 25.88 -22.90 -17.01
C PRO A 7 26.19 -21.42 -16.74
N LYS A 8 27.12 -20.83 -17.51
CA LYS A 8 27.41 -19.39 -17.49
C LYS A 8 26.26 -18.54 -18.06
N ALA A 9 25.57 -19.03 -19.08
CA ALA A 9 24.40 -18.38 -19.64
C ALA A 9 23.22 -18.43 -18.65
N LEU A 10 23.08 -19.54 -17.91
CA LEU A 10 22.07 -19.67 -16.85
C LEU A 10 22.33 -18.70 -15.68
N ALA A 11 23.58 -18.59 -15.23
CA ALA A 11 23.97 -17.64 -14.18
C ALA A 11 23.77 -16.17 -14.61
N LEU A 12 24.04 -15.83 -15.87
CA LEU A 12 23.81 -14.51 -16.44
C LEU A 12 22.30 -14.17 -16.49
N VAL A 13 21.47 -15.12 -16.90
CA VAL A 13 20.00 -14.96 -16.93
C VAL A 13 19.45 -14.78 -15.52
N PHE A 14 19.94 -15.54 -14.55
CA PHE A 14 19.52 -15.42 -13.16
C PHE A 14 19.91 -14.07 -12.54
N SER A 15 21.13 -13.59 -12.80
CA SER A 15 21.59 -12.27 -12.33
C SER A 15 20.84 -11.10 -12.97
N SER A 16 20.42 -11.24 -14.23
CA SER A 16 19.60 -10.23 -14.94
C SER A 16 18.18 -10.15 -14.37
N ALA A 17 17.59 -11.29 -13.99
CA ALA A 17 16.24 -11.35 -13.43
C ALA A 17 16.08 -10.59 -12.10
N LEU A 18 17.14 -10.53 -11.27
CA LEU A 18 17.11 -9.79 -10.00
C LEU A 18 17.01 -8.27 -10.18
N SER A 19 17.51 -7.74 -11.30
CA SER A 19 17.51 -6.30 -11.59
C SER A 19 16.13 -5.75 -11.95
N PHE A 20 15.15 -6.61 -12.26
CA PHE A 20 13.78 -6.23 -12.58
C PHE A 20 12.84 -6.18 -11.38
N LEU A 21 13.32 -6.48 -10.18
CA LEU A 21 12.55 -6.25 -8.97
C LEU A 21 12.58 -4.76 -8.60
N SER A 22 11.80 -3.96 -9.31
CA SER A 22 11.42 -2.62 -8.84
C SER A 22 10.38 -2.76 -7.73
N PHE A 23 10.78 -2.39 -6.51
CA PHE A 23 9.86 -2.22 -5.39
C PHE A 23 9.35 -0.79 -5.42
N ALA A 24 8.06 -0.60 -5.69
CA ALA A 24 7.43 0.71 -5.53
C ALA A 24 7.49 1.09 -4.04
N THR A 25 7.96 2.30 -3.73
CA THR A 25 7.86 2.85 -2.37
C THR A 25 6.38 2.98 -2.02
N GLU A 26 5.97 2.34 -0.92
CA GLU A 26 4.60 2.43 -0.44
C GLU A 26 4.28 3.89 -0.06
N PRO A 27 3.11 4.43 -0.42
CA PRO A 27 2.80 5.81 -0.10
C PRO A 27 2.76 6.01 1.42
N ALA A 28 3.20 7.18 1.88
CA ALA A 28 3.28 7.47 3.29
C ALA A 28 1.88 7.43 3.95
N ARG A 29 1.75 6.61 4.99
CA ARG A 29 0.60 6.61 5.91
C ARG A 29 0.83 7.68 6.97
N ILE A 30 -0.14 8.59 7.08
CA ILE A 30 -0.14 9.69 8.04
C ILE A 30 -1.27 9.43 9.03
N GLU A 31 -0.94 9.18 10.29
CA GLU A 31 -1.94 9.11 11.35
C GLU A 31 -2.42 10.53 11.69
N LEU A 32 -3.75 10.74 11.72
CA LEU A 32 -4.31 12.06 12.00
C LEU A 32 -4.30 12.37 13.50
N TRP A 33 -4.74 11.41 14.30
CA TRP A 33 -4.80 11.52 15.76
C TRP A 33 -4.21 10.25 16.40
N PRO A 34 -2.89 10.24 16.70
CA PRO A 34 -2.20 9.05 17.23
C PRO A 34 -2.74 8.54 18.58
N GLN A 35 -3.42 9.41 19.33
CA GLN A 35 -4.04 9.08 20.62
C GLN A 35 -5.56 8.98 20.54
N GLY A 36 -6.11 8.75 19.34
CA GLY A 36 -7.53 8.68 19.07
C GLY A 36 -8.14 10.04 18.68
N ALA A 37 -9.15 9.99 17.82
CA ALA A 37 -9.85 11.19 17.34
C ALA A 37 -10.52 11.96 18.50
N PRO A 38 -10.69 13.30 18.39
CA PRO A 38 -11.33 14.09 19.42
C PRO A 38 -12.72 13.56 19.83
N GLY A 39 -12.89 13.27 21.13
CA GLY A 39 -14.13 12.71 21.68
C GLY A 39 -14.26 11.19 21.54
N SER A 40 -13.20 10.51 21.08
CA SER A 40 -13.17 9.05 20.91
C SER A 40 -11.97 8.35 21.55
N GLN A 41 -11.16 9.07 22.32
CA GLN A 41 -9.95 8.55 22.95
C GLN A 41 -10.23 7.31 23.84
N ASP A 42 -11.29 7.35 24.63
CA ASP A 42 -11.68 6.24 25.51
C ASP A 42 -12.18 4.99 24.76
N ARG A 43 -12.51 5.15 23.46
CA ARG A 43 -13.09 4.11 22.62
C ARG A 43 -12.13 3.55 21.59
N ILE A 44 -10.83 3.88 21.68
CA ILE A 44 -9.82 3.45 20.71
C ILE A 44 -9.76 1.93 20.49
N ASN A 45 -10.17 1.15 21.49
CA ASN A 45 -10.20 -0.31 21.45
C ASN A 45 -11.52 -0.90 20.94
N GLU A 46 -12.54 -0.08 20.66
CA GLU A 46 -13.76 -0.55 20.02
C GLU A 46 -13.46 -0.94 18.57
N PRO A 47 -13.93 -2.11 18.09
CA PRO A 47 -13.70 -2.53 16.73
C PRO A 47 -14.46 -1.64 15.73
N GLU A 48 -13.80 -1.33 14.63
CA GLU A 48 -14.45 -0.76 13.44
C GLU A 48 -15.56 -1.69 12.94
N ARG A 49 -16.64 -1.10 12.43
CA ARG A 49 -17.78 -1.85 11.88
C ARG A 49 -18.02 -1.43 10.44
N THR A 50 -18.34 -2.40 9.60
CA THR A 50 -18.71 -2.16 8.20
C THR A 50 -20.08 -2.73 7.93
N ASP A 51 -21.03 -1.86 7.62
CA ASP A 51 -22.39 -2.21 7.24
C ASP A 51 -22.54 -2.09 5.73
N ARG A 52 -22.96 -3.18 5.09
CA ARG A 52 -23.28 -3.20 3.65
C ARG A 52 -24.76 -3.51 3.45
N THR A 53 -25.52 -2.55 2.95
CA THR A 53 -26.97 -2.69 2.72
C THR A 53 -27.36 -1.98 1.43
N ASN A 54 -28.15 -2.64 0.58
CA ASN A 54 -28.66 -2.08 -0.69
C ASN A 54 -27.58 -1.44 -1.59
N GLY A 55 -26.38 -2.02 -1.62
CA GLY A 55 -25.25 -1.50 -2.41
C GLY A 55 -24.48 -0.33 -1.77
N ALA A 56 -24.93 0.19 -0.62
CA ALA A 56 -24.18 1.16 0.17
C ALA A 56 -23.20 0.47 1.12
N CYS A 57 -22.08 1.13 1.42
CA CYS A 57 -21.07 0.69 2.38
C CYS A 57 -20.85 1.81 3.41
N ASN A 58 -21.19 1.55 4.67
CA ASN A 58 -20.97 2.48 5.78
C ASN A 58 -19.92 1.89 6.73
N VAL A 59 -18.90 2.67 7.07
CA VAL A 59 -17.88 2.28 8.04
C VAL A 59 -18.04 3.17 9.27
N THR A 60 -18.22 2.55 10.44
CA THR A 60 -18.43 3.22 11.72
C THR A 60 -17.40 2.79 12.75
N ASN A 61 -17.34 3.48 13.89
CA ASN A 61 -16.34 3.28 14.95
C ASN A 61 -14.88 3.47 14.50
N VAL A 62 -14.64 4.41 13.58
CA VAL A 62 -13.27 4.76 13.16
C VAL A 62 -12.66 5.71 14.19
N HIS A 63 -11.85 5.17 15.09
CA HIS A 63 -11.27 5.92 16.22
C HIS A 63 -9.84 6.41 15.96
N THR A 64 -9.10 5.75 15.05
CA THR A 64 -7.71 6.09 14.67
C THR A 64 -7.58 6.28 13.15
N PRO A 65 -8.18 7.35 12.59
CA PRO A 65 -8.14 7.55 11.15
C PRO A 65 -6.74 7.95 10.67
N SER A 66 -6.45 7.57 9.43
CA SER A 66 -5.19 7.83 8.75
C SER A 66 -5.42 8.26 7.31
N LEU A 67 -4.49 9.00 6.74
CA LEU A 67 -4.47 9.33 5.32
C LEU A 67 -3.26 8.70 4.64
N THR A 68 -3.47 8.22 3.42
CA THR A 68 -2.42 7.82 2.51
C THR A 68 -2.23 8.93 1.48
N ALA A 69 -1.10 9.64 1.54
CA ALA A 69 -0.85 10.78 0.67
C ALA A 69 -0.26 10.35 -0.67
N TYR A 70 -0.87 10.79 -1.77
CA TYR A 70 -0.34 10.62 -3.13
C TYR A 70 0.11 11.96 -3.67
N LEU A 71 1.35 12.03 -4.16
CA LEU A 71 1.80 13.19 -4.91
C LEU A 71 1.03 13.26 -6.24
N PRO A 72 0.61 14.45 -6.69
CA PRO A 72 0.05 14.60 -8.02
C PRO A 72 1.06 14.13 -9.06
N LYS A 73 0.58 13.56 -10.16
CA LYS A 73 1.45 13.29 -11.31
C LYS A 73 2.10 14.61 -11.71
N SER A 74 3.42 14.59 -11.92
CA SER A 74 4.17 15.76 -12.39
C SER A 74 3.44 16.36 -13.60
N GLN A 75 2.83 17.52 -13.41
CA GLN A 75 2.23 18.27 -14.49
C GLN A 75 3.38 18.97 -15.19
N LYS A 76 3.60 18.70 -16.48
CA LYS A 76 4.49 19.53 -17.29
C LYS A 76 4.01 20.97 -17.12
N ALA A 77 4.89 21.86 -16.67
CA ALA A 77 4.64 23.29 -16.76
C ALA A 77 4.32 23.61 -18.23
N GLY A 78 3.17 24.25 -18.45
CA GLY A 78 2.69 24.61 -19.78
C GLY A 78 3.59 25.60 -20.50
#